data_AF-A0A4U7JIC7-F1
#
_entry.id   AF-A0A4U7JIC7-F1
#
_cell.length_a   1.000
_cell.length_b   1.000
_cell.length_c   1.000
_cell.angle_alpha   90.00
_cell.angle_beta   90.00
_cell.angle_gamma   90.00
#
_symmetry.space_group_name_H-M   'P 1'
#
loop_
_entity.id
_entity.type
_entity.pdbx_description
1 polymer ?
#
loop_
_entity_poly.entity_id
_entity_poly.type
_entity_poly.pdbx_seq_one_letter_code
_entity_poly.pdbx_strand_id
1 'polypeptide(L)'
;MKMQKFYAEVSEWTKEKFNNEFAYVAPTDFLTDNRDNPVVDFIDPNKIMPMCGAGKYHCSIGPDGNVILCPGAGKQIKITPGNCLEEDFKKIWMEGDVFKAVRQPNIPGCSTCEYKNCMGGCHVRTFHKYGKVGSGPDPECRKNFLKKYQA
;
A
#
# COMPACT_ATOMS: atom_id res chain seq x y z
N MET A 1 1.65 -16.17 18.16
CA MET A 1 2.78 -17.03 18.57
C MET A 1 2.85 -18.38 17.85
N LYS A 2 1.85 -19.28 17.93
CA LYS A 2 1.94 -20.62 17.26
C LYS A 2 2.15 -20.56 15.74
N MET A 3 1.43 -19.68 15.05
CA MET A 3 1.52 -19.55 13.58
C MET A 3 2.87 -18.99 13.11
N GLN A 4 3.41 -17.99 13.81
CA GLN A 4 4.73 -17.42 13.49
C GLN A 4 5.84 -18.45 13.67
N LYS A 5 5.75 -19.27 14.74
CA LYS A 5 6.70 -20.37 14.98
C LYS A 5 6.65 -21.40 13.85
N PHE A 6 5.46 -21.80 13.42
CA PHE A 6 5.31 -22.72 12.29
C PHE A 6 5.94 -22.17 11.00
N TYR A 7 5.70 -20.91 10.66
CA TYR A 7 6.31 -20.31 9.46
C TYR A 7 7.84 -20.19 9.55
N ALA A 8 8.39 -19.92 10.74
CA ALA A 8 9.83 -19.92 10.96
C ALA A 8 10.45 -21.31 10.73
N GLU A 9 9.84 -22.36 11.28
CA GLU A 9 10.29 -23.75 11.08
C GLU A 9 10.24 -24.17 9.60
N VAL A 10 9.20 -23.76 8.87
CA VAL A 10 9.09 -24.03 7.42
C VAL A 10 10.15 -23.24 6.62
N SER A 11 10.45 -22.00 7.01
CA SER A 11 11.49 -21.19 6.37
C SER A 11 12.88 -21.82 6.55
N GLU A 12 13.22 -22.27 7.76
CA GLU A 12 14.47 -22.97 8.04
C GLU A 12 14.58 -24.27 7.25
N TRP A 13 13.55 -25.11 7.30
CA TRP A 13 13.51 -26.36 6.54
C TRP A 13 13.69 -26.14 5.03
N THR A 14 13.08 -25.07 4.48
CA THR A 14 13.21 -24.74 3.05
C THR A 14 14.65 -24.36 2.71
N LYS A 15 15.30 -23.53 3.53
CA LYS A 15 16.70 -23.14 3.34
C LYS A 15 17.63 -24.35 3.38
N GLU A 16 17.43 -25.26 4.34
CA GLU A 16 18.21 -26.50 4.44
C GLU A 16 18.00 -27.41 3.23
N LYS A 17 16.76 -27.54 2.76
CA LYS A 17 16.40 -28.52 1.73
C LYS A 17 16.75 -28.07 0.31
N PHE A 18 16.57 -26.79 0.02
CA PHE A 18 16.66 -26.25 -1.35
C PHE A 18 17.70 -25.15 -1.53
N ASN A 19 18.33 -24.69 -0.44
CA ASN A 19 19.37 -23.67 -0.48
C ASN A 19 18.95 -22.45 -1.33
N ASN A 20 19.69 -22.14 -2.41
CA ASN A 20 19.42 -21.01 -3.30
C ASN A 20 18.53 -21.35 -4.50
N GLU A 21 18.02 -22.58 -4.62
CA GLU A 21 17.17 -23.00 -5.74
C GLU A 21 15.69 -22.63 -5.54
N PHE A 22 15.25 -22.51 -4.29
CA PHE A 22 13.85 -22.23 -3.97
C PHE A 22 13.73 -21.35 -2.72
N ALA A 23 12.98 -20.27 -2.84
CA ALA A 23 12.72 -19.33 -1.74
C ALA A 23 11.27 -19.44 -1.26
N TYR A 24 11.10 -19.75 0.02
CA TYR A 24 9.81 -19.71 0.70
C TYR A 24 9.55 -18.34 1.30
N VAL A 25 8.35 -17.81 1.09
CA VAL A 25 7.91 -16.50 1.55
C VAL A 25 6.53 -16.66 2.16
N ALA A 26 6.42 -16.44 3.45
CA ALA A 26 5.17 -16.44 4.19
C ALA A 26 4.66 -15.00 4.39
N PRO A 27 3.33 -14.80 4.50
CA PRO A 27 2.75 -13.48 4.83
C PRO A 27 3.30 -12.87 6.13
N THR A 28 3.78 -13.71 7.05
CA THR A 28 4.37 -13.26 8.31
C THR A 28 5.82 -12.81 8.18
N ASP A 29 6.53 -13.14 7.11
CA ASP A 29 7.93 -12.71 6.91
C ASP A 29 8.04 -11.18 6.81
N PHE A 30 6.96 -10.50 6.41
CA PHE A 30 6.86 -9.03 6.41
C PHE A 30 6.50 -8.44 7.77
N LEU A 31 6.11 -9.27 8.75
CA LEU A 31 5.66 -8.86 10.08
C LEU A 31 6.67 -9.21 11.18
N THR A 32 7.65 -10.07 10.90
CA THR A 32 8.72 -10.48 11.81
C THR A 32 10.07 -9.90 11.39
N ASP A 33 11.06 -9.88 12.28
CA ASP A 33 12.43 -9.38 12.02
C ASP A 33 13.25 -10.28 11.05
N ASN A 34 12.60 -11.03 10.16
CA ASN A 34 13.25 -11.90 9.17
C ASN A 34 13.86 -11.13 7.98
N ARG A 35 14.24 -9.86 8.20
CA ARG A 35 14.74 -8.92 7.18
C ARG A 35 16.13 -9.25 6.65
N ASP A 36 16.85 -10.14 7.33
CA ASP A 36 18.15 -10.63 6.89
C ASP A 36 18.03 -11.64 5.74
N ASN A 37 16.83 -12.09 5.37
CA ASN A 37 16.60 -12.91 4.19
C ASN A 37 16.61 -12.02 2.92
N PRO A 38 17.62 -12.13 2.04
CA PRO A 38 17.76 -11.25 0.88
C PRO A 38 16.62 -11.39 -0.13
N VAL A 39 15.91 -12.53 -0.17
CA VAL A 39 14.73 -12.69 -1.03
C VAL A 39 13.54 -11.97 -0.43
N VAL A 40 13.30 -12.09 0.88
CA VAL A 40 12.26 -11.33 1.59
C VAL A 40 12.53 -9.84 1.46
N ASP A 41 13.80 -9.42 1.55
CA ASP A 41 14.21 -8.04 1.35
C ASP A 41 13.96 -7.53 -0.07
N PHE A 42 14.30 -8.35 -1.07
CA PHE A 42 14.12 -8.04 -2.48
C PHE A 42 12.65 -7.92 -2.86
N ILE A 43 11.79 -8.78 -2.33
CA ILE A 43 10.34 -8.80 -2.61
C ILE A 43 9.53 -8.03 -1.58
N ASP A 44 10.15 -7.40 -0.57
CA ASP A 44 9.44 -6.70 0.49
C ASP A 44 8.55 -5.65 -0.18
N PRO A 45 7.22 -5.80 -0.13
CA PRO A 45 6.35 -4.82 -0.73
C PRO A 45 6.57 -3.47 -0.05
N ASN A 46 7.05 -3.38 1.20
CA ASN A 46 7.43 -2.12 1.86
C ASN A 46 8.81 -1.59 1.45
N LYS A 47 9.60 -2.27 0.62
CA LYS A 47 10.79 -1.72 -0.03
C LYS A 47 10.57 -1.44 -1.51
N ILE A 48 9.81 -2.29 -2.20
CA ILE A 48 9.42 -2.09 -3.62
C ILE A 48 8.31 -1.03 -3.74
N MET A 49 7.35 -1.05 -2.82
CA MET A 49 6.23 -0.13 -2.69
C MET A 49 6.15 0.34 -1.23
N PRO A 50 7.07 1.20 -0.76
CA PRO A 50 7.25 1.51 0.68
C PRO A 50 6.04 2.08 1.41
N MET A 51 4.91 2.20 0.73
CA MET A 51 3.66 2.76 1.15
C MET A 51 2.54 2.28 0.21
N CYS A 52 1.30 2.76 0.41
CA CYS A 52 0.24 2.64 -0.59
C CYS A 52 0.73 3.14 -1.97
N GLY A 53 1.10 2.20 -2.86
CA GLY A 53 1.61 2.45 -4.20
C GLY A 53 0.52 2.75 -5.23
N ALA A 54 -0.74 2.64 -4.81
CA ALA A 54 -1.91 2.94 -5.63
C ALA A 54 -1.83 4.40 -6.11
N GLY A 55 -2.03 4.63 -7.40
CA GLY A 55 -1.90 5.94 -8.04
C GLY A 55 -0.47 6.47 -8.20
N LYS A 56 0.55 5.77 -7.69
CA LYS A 56 1.98 6.13 -7.84
C LYS A 56 2.71 5.16 -8.75
N TYR A 57 2.47 3.87 -8.55
CA TYR A 57 3.12 2.78 -9.28
C TYR A 57 2.10 1.87 -9.98
N HIS A 58 0.88 1.78 -9.45
CA HIS A 58 -0.16 0.93 -10.02
C HIS A 58 -1.55 1.57 -9.89
N CYS A 59 -2.47 1.07 -10.72
CA CYS A 59 -3.92 1.17 -10.56
C CYS A 59 -4.53 -0.12 -11.10
N SER A 60 -5.86 -0.27 -11.05
CA SER A 60 -6.54 -1.38 -11.72
C SER A 60 -7.50 -0.82 -12.77
N ILE A 61 -7.82 -1.64 -13.76
CA ILE A 61 -8.80 -1.29 -14.81
C ILE A 61 -9.90 -2.35 -14.72
N GLY A 62 -11.14 -1.90 -14.52
CA GLY A 62 -12.32 -2.76 -14.51
C GLY A 62 -12.64 -3.31 -15.89
N PRO A 63 -13.45 -4.38 -15.98
CA PRO A 63 -13.89 -4.92 -17.27
C PRO A 63 -14.75 -3.93 -18.08
N ASP A 64 -15.31 -2.91 -17.42
CA ASP A 64 -16.05 -1.80 -18.01
C ASP A 64 -15.15 -0.62 -18.45
N GLY A 65 -13.83 -0.81 -18.44
CA GLY A 65 -12.85 0.20 -18.82
C GLY A 65 -12.55 1.25 -17.75
N ASN A 66 -13.30 1.26 -16.65
CA ASN A 66 -13.08 2.23 -15.58
C ASN A 66 -11.76 1.98 -14.86
N VAL A 67 -10.91 2.99 -14.81
CA VAL A 67 -9.68 3.01 -14.02
C VAL A 67 -10.05 3.24 -12.56
N ILE A 68 -9.62 2.33 -11.71
CA ILE A 68 -9.84 2.37 -10.25
C ILE A 68 -8.51 2.49 -9.53
N LEU A 69 -8.49 3.24 -8.42
CA LEU A 69 -7.26 3.55 -7.69
C LEU A 69 -6.53 2.28 -7.21
N CYS A 70 -7.27 1.36 -6.60
CA CYS A 70 -6.85 0.01 -6.24
C CYS A 70 -8.10 -0.88 -6.06
N PRO A 71 -7.96 -2.21 -5.93
CA PRO A 71 -9.12 -3.09 -5.74
C PRO A 71 -9.98 -2.71 -4.52
N GLY A 72 -9.35 -2.23 -3.44
CA GLY A 72 -10.07 -1.79 -2.23
C GLY A 72 -10.87 -0.49 -2.41
N ALA A 73 -10.55 0.34 -3.41
CA ALA A 73 -11.33 1.54 -3.73
C ALA A 73 -12.64 1.20 -4.45
N GLY A 74 -12.68 0.06 -5.16
CA GLY A 74 -13.81 -0.33 -6.01
C GLY A 74 -14.29 0.81 -6.90
N LYS A 75 -15.61 0.99 -6.99
CA LYS A 75 -16.25 2.10 -7.73
C LYS A 75 -16.56 3.34 -6.86
N GLN A 76 -16.12 3.35 -5.60
CA GLN A 76 -16.49 4.38 -4.64
C GLN A 76 -15.69 5.67 -4.84
N ILE A 77 -14.44 5.54 -5.27
CA ILE A 77 -13.55 6.65 -5.61
C ILE A 77 -13.52 6.75 -7.12
N LYS A 78 -14.22 7.76 -7.67
CA LYS A 78 -14.25 8.04 -9.10
C LYS A 78 -13.03 8.86 -9.49
N ILE A 79 -12.36 8.46 -10.57
CA ILE A 79 -11.23 9.18 -11.17
C ILE A 79 -11.76 9.93 -12.39
N THR A 80 -11.36 11.18 -12.56
CA THR A 80 -11.75 12.02 -13.71
C THR A 80 -10.52 12.68 -14.34
N PRO A 81 -10.25 12.45 -15.64
CA PRO A 81 -10.85 11.42 -16.51
C PRO A 81 -10.53 10.00 -15.99
N GLY A 82 -11.36 9.01 -16.30
CA GLY A 82 -11.28 7.71 -15.62
C GLY A 82 -11.71 6.47 -16.39
N ASN A 83 -12.00 6.53 -17.70
CA ASN A 83 -12.38 5.35 -18.47
C ASN A 83 -11.51 5.19 -19.73
N CYS A 84 -10.82 4.05 -19.86
CA CYS A 84 -9.92 3.76 -20.97
C CYS A 84 -10.63 3.53 -22.31
N LEU A 85 -11.95 3.34 -22.30
CA LEU A 85 -12.76 3.26 -23.53
C LEU A 85 -13.09 4.65 -24.10
N GLU A 86 -12.93 5.70 -23.28
CA GLU A 86 -13.28 7.08 -23.63
C GLU A 86 -12.03 7.98 -23.77
N GLU A 87 -10.97 7.71 -23.00
CA GLU A 87 -9.76 8.52 -22.93
C GLU A 87 -8.49 7.66 -22.92
N ASP A 88 -7.37 8.24 -23.38
CA ASP A 88 -6.06 7.58 -23.34
C ASP A 88 -5.64 7.30 -21.89
N PHE A 89 -5.18 6.07 -21.62
CA PHE A 89 -4.75 5.66 -20.29
C PHE A 89 -3.64 6.56 -19.72
N LYS A 90 -2.69 7.02 -20.56
CA LYS A 90 -1.64 7.95 -20.15
C LYS A 90 -2.22 9.27 -19.67
N LYS A 91 -3.26 9.78 -20.34
CA LYS A 91 -3.96 11.00 -19.91
C LYS A 91 -4.66 10.77 -18.58
N ILE A 92 -5.42 9.68 -18.44
CA ILE A 92 -6.05 9.30 -17.16
C ILE A 92 -5.01 9.20 -16.05
N TRP A 93 -3.91 8.50 -16.29
CA TRP A 93 -2.84 8.30 -15.32
C TRP A 93 -2.16 9.60 -14.91
N MET A 94 -1.82 10.48 -15.86
CA MET A 94 -1.08 11.71 -15.58
C MET A 94 -1.98 12.83 -15.04
N GLU A 95 -3.22 12.91 -15.52
CA GLU A 95 -4.10 14.05 -15.30
C GLU A 95 -5.26 13.78 -14.35
N GLY A 96 -5.58 12.51 -14.10
CA GLY A 96 -6.66 12.10 -13.20
C GLY A 96 -6.59 12.77 -11.84
N ASP A 97 -7.69 13.39 -11.45
CA ASP A 97 -7.85 14.15 -10.20
C ASP A 97 -7.40 13.37 -8.94
N VAL A 98 -7.84 12.12 -8.80
CA VAL A 98 -7.48 11.24 -7.68
C VAL A 98 -5.99 10.90 -7.70
N PHE A 99 -5.41 10.63 -8.87
CA PHE A 99 -3.98 10.33 -8.96
C PHE A 99 -3.11 11.52 -8.60
N LYS A 100 -3.49 12.73 -9.03
CA LYS A 100 -2.84 13.96 -8.59
C LYS A 100 -2.93 14.12 -7.07
N ALA A 101 -4.12 13.91 -6.48
CA ALA A 101 -4.32 14.00 -5.03
C ALA A 101 -3.47 12.99 -4.24
N VAL A 102 -3.27 11.77 -4.76
CA VAL A 102 -2.47 10.72 -4.12
C VAL A 102 -0.96 10.96 -4.24
N ARG A 103 -0.51 11.56 -5.35
CA ARG A 103 0.92 11.88 -5.58
C ARG A 103 1.37 13.13 -4.85
N GLN A 104 0.46 14.06 -4.61
CA GLN A 104 0.74 15.30 -3.88
C GLN A 104 -0.36 15.54 -2.82
N PRO A 105 -0.47 14.67 -1.79
CA PRO A 105 -1.49 14.81 -0.79
C PRO A 105 -1.17 16.00 0.12
N ASN A 106 -2.13 16.90 0.27
CA ASN A 106 -2.03 18.03 1.19
C ASN A 106 -2.72 17.70 2.51
N ILE A 107 -2.02 16.96 3.36
CA ILE A 107 -2.56 16.47 4.64
C ILE A 107 -1.89 17.23 5.80
N PRO A 108 -2.63 18.08 6.54
CA PRO A 108 -2.11 18.77 7.71
C PRO A 108 -1.49 17.81 8.73
N GLY A 109 -0.29 18.15 9.23
CA GLY A 109 0.45 17.35 10.21
C GLY A 109 1.23 16.16 9.64
N CYS A 110 1.03 15.79 8.37
CA CYS A 110 1.82 14.74 7.72
C CYS A 110 3.11 15.25 7.06
N SER A 111 3.14 16.51 6.59
CA SER A 111 4.29 17.09 5.87
C SER A 111 5.57 17.18 6.71
N THR A 112 5.44 17.39 8.01
CA THR A 112 6.55 17.48 8.98
C THR A 112 6.71 16.20 9.82
N CYS A 113 5.95 15.14 9.52
CA CYS A 113 6.01 13.89 10.28
C CYS A 113 7.33 13.15 10.00
N GLU A 114 7.88 12.49 11.03
CA GLU A 114 9.04 11.60 10.89
C GLU A 114 8.76 10.43 9.91
N TYR A 115 7.49 10.03 9.79
CA TYR A 115 7.00 9.03 8.85
C TYR A 115 6.33 9.66 7.62
N LYS A 116 6.68 10.91 7.25
CA LYS A 116 6.09 11.63 6.10
C LYS A 116 6.10 10.84 4.81
N ASN A 117 7.05 9.90 4.69
CA ASN A 117 7.08 8.96 3.58
C ASN A 117 5.74 8.27 3.44
N CYS A 118 4.99 7.88 4.48
CA CYS A 118 3.67 7.25 4.34
C CYS A 118 2.59 8.09 3.60
N MET A 119 2.84 9.38 3.33
CA MET A 119 1.96 10.31 2.62
C MET A 119 0.50 10.26 3.10
N GLY A 120 0.32 10.07 4.41
CA GLY A 120 -1.00 10.01 5.03
C GLY A 120 -1.68 8.65 5.01
N GLY A 121 -0.99 7.57 4.63
CA GLY A 121 -1.43 6.18 4.76
C GLY A 121 -2.39 5.71 3.66
N CYS A 122 -3.40 4.91 4.03
CA CYS A 122 -4.33 4.32 3.07
C CYS A 122 -5.35 5.36 2.57
N HIS A 123 -5.24 5.72 1.30
CA HIS A 123 -6.12 6.70 0.67
C HIS A 123 -7.61 6.29 0.67
N VAL A 124 -7.90 4.98 0.63
CA VAL A 124 -9.28 4.46 0.73
C VAL A 124 -9.85 4.71 2.13
N ARG A 125 -9.11 4.38 3.19
CA ARG A 125 -9.53 4.66 4.57
C ARG A 125 -9.71 6.16 4.82
N THR A 126 -8.83 6.99 4.27
CA THR A 126 -8.98 8.45 4.35
C THR A 126 -10.24 8.91 3.62
N PHE A 127 -10.54 8.37 2.44
CA PHE A 127 -11.75 8.71 1.70
C PHE A 127 -13.01 8.33 2.48
N HIS A 128 -13.06 7.13 3.08
CA HIS A 128 -14.19 6.73 3.91
C HIS A 128 -14.41 7.63 5.12
N LYS A 129 -13.33 8.12 5.74
CA LYS A 129 -13.42 8.98 6.92
C LYS A 129 -13.71 10.44 6.60
N TYR A 130 -13.08 11.00 5.57
CA TYR A 130 -13.09 12.44 5.29
C TYR A 130 -13.84 12.81 4.00
N GLY A 131 -14.38 11.83 3.27
CA GLY A 131 -15.11 12.01 2.01
C GLY A 131 -14.27 12.41 0.81
N LYS A 132 -12.95 12.57 0.97
CA LYS A 132 -12.03 13.01 -0.09
C LYS A 132 -10.67 12.32 0.07
N VAL A 133 -10.08 11.92 -1.06
CA VAL A 133 -8.74 11.35 -1.08
C VAL A 133 -7.71 12.43 -0.74
N GLY A 134 -6.81 12.12 0.19
CA GLY A 134 -5.70 13.00 0.54
C GLY A 134 -6.10 14.24 1.33
N SER A 135 -7.29 14.27 1.95
CA SER A 135 -7.76 15.39 2.76
C SER A 135 -7.48 15.26 4.27
N GLY A 136 -6.99 14.10 4.72
CA GLY A 136 -6.73 13.84 6.13
C GLY A 136 -5.83 12.63 6.35
N PRO A 137 -5.25 12.48 7.55
CA PRO A 137 -4.39 11.35 7.87
C PRO A 137 -5.20 10.07 8.04
N ASP A 138 -4.63 8.94 7.65
CA ASP A 138 -5.20 7.61 7.86
C ASP A 138 -5.75 7.46 9.30
N PRO A 139 -7.03 7.07 9.49
CA PRO A 139 -7.56 6.79 10.82
C PRO A 139 -6.73 5.77 11.62
N GLU A 140 -6.02 4.87 10.92
CA GLU A 140 -5.17 3.85 11.52
C GLU A 140 -3.68 4.24 11.51
N CYS A 141 -3.37 5.53 11.35
CA CYS A 141 -2.00 6.03 11.42
C CYS A 141 -1.34 5.56 12.74
N ARG A 142 -0.25 4.81 12.66
CA ARG A 142 0.44 4.20 13.82
C ARG A 142 0.76 5.23 14.92
N LYS A 143 1.20 6.44 14.55
CA LYS A 143 1.48 7.54 15.47
C LYS A 143 0.23 8.01 16.24
N ASN A 144 -0.93 7.98 15.61
CA ASN A 144 -2.21 8.34 16.23
C ASN A 144 -2.83 7.17 16.99
N PHE A 145 -2.66 5.94 16.48
CA PHE A 145 -3.14 4.72 17.12
C PHE A 145 -2.49 4.52 18.49
N LEU A 146 -1.17 4.66 18.61
CA LEU A 146 -0.47 4.54 19.90
C LEU A 146 -0.91 5.58 20.93
N LYS A 147 -1.22 6.82 20.51
CA LYS A 147 -1.76 7.85 21.42
C LYS A 147 -3.15 7.52 21.96
N LYS A 148 -3.97 6.76 21.22
CA LYS A 148 -5.35 6.43 21.62
C LYS A 148 -5.42 5.30 22.66
N TYR A 149 -4.37 4.49 22.79
CA TYR A 149 -4.29 3.35 23.73
C TYR A 149 -3.28 3.57 24.87
N GLN A 150 -2.66 4.75 24.94
CA GLN A 150 -1.81 5.20 26.04
C GLN A 150 -2.47 6.33 26.86
N ALA A 151 -3.74 6.64 26.56
CA ALA A 151 -4.56 7.62 27.27
C ALA A 151 -5.66 6.90 28.05
#